data_AF-A0A6A6C7I4-F1
#
_entry.id   AF-A0A6A6C7I4-F1
#
_cell.length_a   1.000
_cell.length_b   1.000
_cell.length_c   1.000
_cell.angle_alpha   90.00
_cell.angle_beta   90.00
_cell.angle_gamma   90.00
#
_symmetry.space_group_name_H-M   'P 1'
#
loop_
_entity.id
_entity.type
_entity.pdbx_description
1 polymer ?
#
loop_
_entity_poly.entity_id
_entity_poly.type
_entity_poly.pdbx_seq_one_letter_code
_entity_poly.pdbx_strand_id
1 'polypeptide(L)'
;MAAAAQATIPVVVIGYARSNGIKTMPRTFENTPYTMTAFLDVQDSPSHLQFTKHNLEVVLNSLHPRPRALIIGPAIHPSIAGDMSEVWESYVQRALRGEGEDDSWKKSAFVSLPDFHYIDPKTVKGSPPDAGWYAEMFRQLEAAFASQESCA
;
A
#
# COMPACT_ATOMS: atom_id res chain seq x y z
N MET A 1 4.51 16.75 -29.12
CA MET A 1 5.09 16.75 -27.77
C MET A 1 4.39 15.65 -27.00
N ALA A 2 5.08 14.55 -26.68
CA ALA A 2 4.50 13.56 -25.77
C ALA A 2 4.42 14.23 -24.39
N ALA A 3 3.23 14.24 -23.77
CA ALA A 3 3.11 14.61 -22.38
C ALA A 3 4.09 13.72 -21.59
N ALA A 4 4.95 14.31 -20.75
CA ALA A 4 5.75 13.52 -19.83
C ALA A 4 4.77 12.64 -19.04
N ALA A 5 4.92 11.32 -19.14
CA ALA A 5 4.08 10.40 -18.38
C ALA A 5 4.23 10.81 -16.90
N GLN A 6 3.12 11.21 -16.28
CA GLN A 6 3.12 11.60 -14.88
C GLN A 6 3.69 10.43 -14.08
N ALA A 7 4.81 10.66 -13.37
CA ALA A 7 5.46 9.61 -12.60
C ALA A 7 4.46 9.11 -11.54
N THR A 8 4.11 7.83 -11.61
CA THR A 8 3.15 7.23 -10.68
C THR A 8 3.87 6.82 -9.40
N ILE A 9 3.15 6.90 -8.28
CA ILE A 9 3.58 6.49 -6.95
C ILE A 9 3.28 4.97 -6.83
N PRO A 10 4.30 4.10 -6.80
CA PRO A 10 4.08 2.66 -6.74
C PRO A 10 3.62 2.23 -5.35
N VAL A 11 2.55 1.44 -5.31
CA VAL A 11 1.87 1.02 -4.09
C VAL A 11 1.84 -0.51 -4.01
N VAL A 12 2.23 -1.05 -2.85
CA VAL A 12 1.98 -2.45 -2.51
C VAL A 12 0.75 -2.52 -1.63
N VAL A 13 -0.15 -3.45 -1.93
CA VAL A 13 -1.38 -3.68 -1.15
C VAL A 13 -1.30 -5.06 -0.51
N ILE A 14 -1.73 -5.16 0.74
CA ILE A 14 -1.93 -6.43 1.45
C ILE A 14 -3.41 -6.51 1.79
N GLY A 15 -4.04 -7.66 1.51
CA GLY A 15 -5.47 -7.85 1.79
C GLY A 15 -5.87 -9.31 1.87
N TYR A 16 -7.18 -9.53 1.93
CA TYR A 16 -7.81 -10.83 1.74
C TYR A 16 -8.35 -10.95 0.31
N ALA A 17 -8.54 -12.19 -0.16
CA ALA A 17 -9.17 -12.50 -1.43
C ALA A 17 -8.54 -11.76 -2.62
N ARG A 18 -7.26 -12.03 -2.89
CA ARG A 18 -6.44 -11.42 -3.94
C ARG A 18 -7.13 -11.39 -5.29
N SER A 19 -7.87 -12.44 -5.65
CA SER A 19 -8.64 -12.51 -6.91
C SER A 19 -9.65 -11.37 -7.06
N ASN A 20 -10.17 -10.83 -5.95
CA ASN A 20 -11.01 -9.64 -5.91
C ASN A 20 -10.14 -8.38 -5.81
N GLY A 21 -9.17 -8.35 -4.89
CA GLY A 21 -8.30 -7.20 -4.66
C GLY A 21 -7.59 -6.70 -5.92
N ILE A 22 -7.05 -7.60 -6.75
CA ILE A 22 -6.39 -7.24 -8.02
C ILE A 22 -7.35 -6.66 -9.06
N LYS A 23 -8.66 -6.87 -8.93
CA LYS A 23 -9.67 -6.33 -9.85
C LYS A 23 -10.20 -4.98 -9.37
N THR A 24 -10.32 -4.80 -8.06
CA THR A 24 -10.94 -3.60 -7.48
C THR A 24 -9.92 -2.49 -7.20
N MET A 25 -8.78 -2.82 -6.60
CA MET A 25 -7.79 -1.81 -6.18
C MET A 25 -7.23 -0.97 -7.34
N PRO A 26 -6.92 -1.52 -8.54
CA PRO A 26 -6.47 -0.69 -9.65
C PRO A 26 -7.50 0.37 -10.05
N ARG A 27 -8.80 0.03 -10.01
CA ARG A 27 -9.88 0.97 -10.34
C ARG A 27 -9.99 2.10 -9.32
N THR A 28 -9.73 1.79 -8.06
CA THR A 28 -9.67 2.80 -6.98
C THR A 28 -8.62 3.87 -7.25
N PHE A 29 -7.52 3.52 -7.91
CA PHE A 29 -6.43 4.44 -8.22
C PHE A 29 -6.55 5.11 -9.59
N GLU A 30 -7.61 4.84 -10.36
CA GLU A 30 -7.88 5.55 -11.61
C GLU A 30 -7.98 7.05 -11.37
N ASN A 31 -7.31 7.84 -12.22
CA ASN A 31 -7.23 9.31 -12.10
C ASN A 31 -6.54 9.82 -10.82
N THR A 32 -5.74 8.97 -10.16
CA THR A 32 -4.88 9.35 -9.03
C THR A 32 -3.40 9.16 -9.41
N PRO A 33 -2.44 9.76 -8.68
CA PRO A 33 -1.02 9.50 -8.93
C PRO A 33 -0.57 8.10 -8.48
N TYR A 34 -1.42 7.30 -7.82
CA TYR A 34 -1.04 6.01 -7.25
C TYR A 34 -1.19 4.87 -8.27
N THR A 35 -0.34 3.85 -8.17
CA THR A 35 -0.46 2.64 -9.00
C THR A 35 -0.12 1.42 -8.17
N MET A 36 -1.06 0.48 -8.09
CA MET A 36 -0.80 -0.80 -7.42
C MET A 36 0.16 -1.64 -8.26
N THR A 37 1.33 -1.96 -7.70
CA THR A 37 2.37 -2.76 -8.36
C THR A 37 2.42 -4.19 -7.85
N ALA A 38 1.97 -4.44 -6.62
CA ALA A 38 1.82 -5.79 -6.09
C ALA A 38 0.64 -5.89 -5.12
N PHE A 39 0.14 -7.11 -5.00
CA PHE A 39 -0.89 -7.49 -4.03
C PHE A 39 -0.48 -8.79 -3.34
N LEU A 40 -0.34 -8.77 -2.02
CA LEU A 40 -0.14 -9.96 -1.18
C LEU A 40 -1.45 -10.34 -0.47
N ASP A 41 -1.77 -11.62 -0.48
CA ASP A 41 -2.94 -12.16 0.22
C ASP A 41 -2.53 -12.73 1.58
N VAL A 42 -3.31 -12.58 2.63
CA VAL A 42 -2.96 -13.20 3.91
C VAL A 42 -3.39 -14.68 4.04
N GLN A 43 -4.27 -15.19 3.18
CA GLN A 43 -4.85 -16.53 3.33
C GLN A 43 -5.02 -17.32 2.02
N ASP A 44 -5.58 -16.72 0.97
CA ASP A 44 -6.13 -17.46 -0.18
C ASP A 44 -5.27 -17.29 -1.44
N SER A 45 -3.97 -17.57 -1.35
CA SER A 45 -3.05 -17.48 -2.50
C SER A 45 -1.92 -18.51 -2.47
N PRO A 46 -1.29 -18.80 -3.63
CA PRO A 46 -0.04 -19.55 -3.69
C PRO A 46 0.98 -19.00 -2.69
N SER A 47 1.83 -19.87 -2.13
CA SER A 47 2.74 -19.52 -1.02
C SER A 47 3.62 -18.29 -1.27
N HIS A 48 4.00 -18.01 -2.53
CA HIS A 48 4.81 -16.85 -2.90
C HIS A 48 4.02 -15.54 -3.02
N LEU A 49 2.69 -15.61 -3.08
CA LEU A 49 1.77 -14.47 -3.09
C LEU A 49 1.09 -14.28 -1.73
N GLN A 50 1.35 -15.18 -0.78
CA GLN A 50 0.85 -15.07 0.58
C GLN A 50 1.73 -14.10 1.39
N PHE A 51 1.12 -13.31 2.27
CA PHE A 51 1.84 -12.50 3.22
C PHE A 51 2.61 -13.41 4.18
N THR A 52 3.92 -13.20 4.17
CA THR A 52 4.86 -13.52 5.24
C THR A 52 5.82 -12.32 5.33
N LYS A 53 6.50 -12.12 6.46
CA LYS A 53 7.53 -11.07 6.58
C LYS A 53 8.53 -11.17 5.42
N HIS A 54 9.01 -12.38 5.17
CA HIS A 54 9.95 -12.67 4.08
C HIS A 54 9.39 -12.32 2.69
N ASN A 55 8.17 -12.72 2.36
CA ASN A 55 7.60 -12.42 1.04
C ASN A 55 7.39 -10.92 0.84
N LEU A 56 6.97 -10.20 1.90
CA LEU A 56 6.84 -8.74 1.83
C LEU A 56 8.20 -8.08 1.61
N GLU A 57 9.25 -8.51 2.32
CA GLU A 57 10.61 -8.03 2.09
C GLU A 57 11.08 -8.29 0.65
N VAL A 58 10.85 -9.49 0.11
CA VAL A 58 11.21 -9.84 -1.26
C VAL A 58 10.48 -8.93 -2.26
N VAL A 59 9.18 -8.73 -2.10
CA VAL A 59 8.39 -7.86 -2.98
C VAL A 59 8.89 -6.42 -2.93
N LEU A 60 9.06 -5.85 -1.73
CA LEU A 60 9.51 -4.46 -1.56
C LEU A 60 10.89 -4.22 -2.16
N ASN A 61 11.81 -5.18 -2.05
CA ASN A 61 13.18 -5.04 -2.56
C ASN A 61 13.34 -5.38 -4.05
N SER A 62 12.37 -6.06 -4.66
CA SER A 62 12.45 -6.50 -6.06
C SER A 62 11.74 -5.57 -7.06
N LEU A 63 10.85 -4.70 -6.57
CA LEU A 63 10.05 -3.84 -7.43
C LEU A 63 10.80 -2.57 -7.86
N HIS A 64 10.77 -2.29 -9.17
CA HIS A 64 11.25 -1.06 -9.77
C HIS A 64 10.16 -0.45 -10.69
N PRO A 65 9.76 0.82 -10.51
CA PRO A 65 10.21 1.75 -9.47
C PRO A 65 9.87 1.27 -8.05
N ARG A 66 10.66 1.70 -7.08
CA ARG A 66 10.53 1.25 -5.68
C ARG A 66 9.17 1.65 -5.09
N PRO A 67 8.47 0.74 -4.38
CA PRO A 67 7.27 1.07 -3.63
C PRO A 67 7.48 2.25 -2.70
N ARG A 68 6.54 3.19 -2.74
CA ARG A 68 6.52 4.39 -1.89
C ARG A 68 5.39 4.33 -0.88
N ALA A 69 4.37 3.51 -1.11
CA ALA A 69 3.33 3.24 -0.13
C ALA A 69 3.08 1.74 0.07
N LEU A 70 2.77 1.38 1.31
CA LEU A 70 2.21 0.09 1.69
C LEU A 70 0.82 0.29 2.28
N ILE A 71 -0.17 -0.42 1.74
CA ILE A 71 -1.57 -0.34 2.20
C ILE A 71 -2.00 -1.70 2.76
N ILE A 72 -2.50 -1.69 3.98
CA ILE A 72 -3.09 -2.85 4.66
C ILE A 72 -4.60 -2.70 4.60
N GLY A 73 -5.27 -3.64 3.95
CA GLY A 73 -6.73 -3.64 3.78
C GLY A 73 -7.49 -3.78 5.11
N PRO A 74 -8.74 -3.28 5.18
CA PRO A 74 -9.52 -3.19 6.42
C PRO A 74 -9.91 -4.57 6.99
N ALA A 75 -9.94 -5.60 6.13
CA ALA A 75 -10.26 -6.96 6.54
C ALA A 75 -9.09 -7.69 7.23
N ILE A 76 -7.92 -7.07 7.36
CA ILE A 76 -6.74 -7.64 8.01
C ILE A 76 -6.84 -7.52 9.53
N HIS A 77 -6.56 -8.60 10.25
CA HIS A 77 -6.59 -8.54 11.72
C HIS A 77 -5.48 -7.61 12.25
N PRO A 78 -5.77 -6.66 13.16
CA PRO A 78 -4.78 -5.68 13.64
C PRO A 78 -3.50 -6.33 14.23
N SER A 79 -3.61 -7.53 14.80
CA SER A 79 -2.45 -8.23 15.38
C SER A 79 -1.34 -8.54 14.38
N ILE A 80 -1.63 -8.61 13.07
CA ILE A 80 -0.62 -8.86 12.03
C ILE A 80 -0.16 -7.57 11.33
N ALA A 81 -0.82 -6.44 11.57
CA ALA A 81 -0.39 -5.15 11.02
C ALA A 81 0.95 -4.68 11.60
N GLY A 82 1.23 -5.00 12.87
CA GLY A 82 2.52 -4.68 13.51
C GLY A 82 3.71 -5.34 12.79
N ASP A 83 3.56 -6.61 12.39
CA ASP A 83 4.57 -7.34 11.61
C ASP A 83 4.82 -6.69 10.24
N MET A 84 3.79 -6.12 9.62
CA MET A 84 3.89 -5.41 8.35
C MET A 84 4.57 -4.04 8.53
N SER A 85 4.31 -3.34 9.64
CA SER A 85 4.96 -2.06 9.98
C SER A 85 6.47 -2.23 10.15
N GLU A 86 6.89 -3.26 10.89
CA GLU A 86 8.31 -3.56 11.12
C GLU A 86 9.07 -3.76 9.79
N VAL A 87 8.49 -4.57 8.88
CA VAL A 87 9.07 -4.83 7.56
C VAL A 87 9.13 -3.55 6.72
N TRP A 88 8.07 -2.74 6.76
CA TRP A 88 8.02 -1.46 6.04
C TRP A 88 9.06 -0.47 6.55
N GLU A 89 9.17 -0.27 7.86
CA GLU A 89 10.15 0.63 8.48
C GLU A 89 11.58 0.23 8.12
N SER A 90 11.89 -1.07 8.18
CA SER A 90 13.17 -1.64 7.75
C SER A 90 13.46 -1.33 6.28
N TYR A 91 12.47 -1.52 5.40
CA TYR A 91 12.58 -1.19 3.99
C TYR A 91 12.82 0.30 3.74
N VAL A 92 12.08 1.19 4.41
CA VAL A 92 12.27 2.66 4.27
C VAL A 92 13.69 3.06 4.68
N GLN A 93 14.19 2.55 5.80
CA GLN A 93 15.53 2.89 6.30
C GLN A 93 16.67 2.32 5.44
N ARG A 94 16.51 1.12 4.88
CA ARG A 94 17.59 0.42 4.19
C ARG A 94 17.58 0.67 2.68
N ALA A 95 16.41 0.66 2.07
CA ALA A 95 16.26 0.79 0.63
C ALA A 95 15.99 2.23 0.22
N LEU A 96 14.89 2.84 0.69
CA LEU A 96 14.50 4.18 0.22
C LEU A 96 15.50 5.26 0.64
N ARG A 97 15.94 5.24 1.90
CA ARG A 97 16.94 6.19 2.40
C ARG A 97 18.33 5.96 1.79
N GLY A 98 18.64 4.74 1.35
CA GLY A 98 19.93 4.41 0.74
C GLY A 98 20.06 4.86 -0.72
N GLU A 99 18.96 5.14 -1.42
CA GLU A 99 18.97 5.47 -2.85
C GLU A 99 18.98 6.98 -3.17
N GLY A 100 18.72 7.83 -2.19
CA GLY A 100 18.61 9.27 -2.38
C GLY A 100 19.76 10.05 -1.75
N GLU A 101 20.23 11.09 -2.44
CA GLU A 101 21.03 12.16 -1.81
C GLU A 101 20.16 13.14 -1.01
N ASP A 102 18.84 13.07 -1.20
CA ASP A 102 17.85 13.96 -0.61
C ASP A 102 16.90 13.24 0.37
N ASP A 103 16.11 14.04 1.08
CA ASP A 103 15.09 13.57 2.01
C ASP A 103 13.83 13.03 1.30
N SER A 104 13.90 12.70 0.01
CA SER A 104 12.74 12.21 -0.74
C SER A 104 12.19 10.92 -0.12
N TRP A 105 13.01 10.08 0.50
CA TRP A 105 12.58 8.87 1.23
C TRP A 105 11.52 9.14 2.31
N LYS A 106 11.47 10.36 2.87
CA LYS A 106 10.44 10.79 3.83
C LYS A 106 9.05 10.86 3.21
N LYS A 107 8.94 11.02 1.89
CA LYS A 107 7.69 10.90 1.13
C LYS A 107 7.39 9.43 0.91
N SER A 108 6.97 8.74 1.96
CA SER A 108 6.54 7.34 1.93
C SER A 108 5.39 7.13 2.92
N ALA A 109 4.52 6.17 2.66
CA ALA A 109 3.30 5.98 3.46
C ALA A 109 3.14 4.52 3.90
N PHE A 110 2.81 4.34 5.18
CA PHE A 110 2.27 3.11 5.72
C PHE A 110 0.81 3.34 6.09
N VAL A 111 -0.11 2.76 5.33
CA VAL A 111 -1.55 2.92 5.52
C VAL A 111 -2.11 1.67 6.17
N SER A 112 -2.46 1.77 7.45
CA SER A 112 -3.06 0.67 8.21
C SER A 112 -4.55 0.93 8.41
N LEU A 113 -5.38 0.38 7.51
CA LEU A 113 -6.84 0.51 7.61
C LEU A 113 -7.47 -0.27 8.77
N PRO A 114 -6.95 -1.43 9.22
CA PRO A 114 -7.51 -2.13 10.38
C PRO A 114 -7.54 -1.29 11.65
N ASP A 115 -6.62 -0.33 11.83
CA ASP A 115 -6.56 0.48 13.05
C ASP A 115 -7.76 1.42 13.21
N PHE A 116 -8.46 1.74 12.11
CA PHE A 116 -9.58 2.68 12.08
C PHE A 116 -10.88 2.04 11.56
N HIS A 117 -10.75 1.05 10.68
CA HIS A 117 -11.85 0.46 9.92
C HIS A 117 -11.76 -1.06 9.87
N TYR A 118 -11.32 -1.72 10.96
CA TYR A 118 -11.28 -3.18 11.01
C TYR A 118 -12.64 -3.81 10.68
N ILE A 119 -12.63 -4.76 9.76
CA ILE A 119 -13.78 -5.58 9.42
C ILE A 119 -13.39 -7.05 9.62
N ASP A 120 -14.22 -7.83 10.32
CA ASP A 120 -13.95 -9.26 10.46
C ASP A 120 -14.02 -9.93 9.06
N PRO A 121 -12.93 -10.53 8.56
CA PRO A 121 -12.89 -11.14 7.23
C PRO A 121 -13.91 -12.27 7.07
N LYS A 122 -14.34 -12.92 8.17
CA LYS A 122 -15.39 -13.97 8.14
C LYS A 122 -16.77 -13.41 7.82
N THR A 123 -16.98 -12.10 8.01
CA THR A 123 -18.27 -11.43 7.80
C THR A 123 -18.43 -10.85 6.41
N VAL A 124 -17.34 -10.74 5.63
CA VAL A 124 -17.35 -10.13 4.30
C VAL A 124 -17.32 -11.22 3.24
N LYS A 125 -18.30 -11.19 2.33
CA LYS A 125 -18.27 -11.97 1.09
C LYS A 125 -17.90 -11.04 -0.07
N GLY A 126 -16.65 -11.08 -0.51
CA GLY A 126 -16.16 -10.27 -1.62
C GLY A 126 -15.41 -9.01 -1.17
N SER A 127 -15.61 -7.90 -1.87
CA SER A 127 -14.99 -6.61 -1.50
C SER A 127 -15.69 -6.02 -0.27
N PRO A 128 -14.94 -5.49 0.71
CA PRO A 128 -15.54 -4.83 1.86
C PRO A 128 -16.36 -3.61 1.40
N PRO A 129 -17.56 -3.38 1.97
CA PRO A 129 -18.34 -2.19 1.67
C PRO A 129 -17.53 -0.93 2.04
N ASP A 130 -17.69 0.15 1.27
CA ASP A 130 -17.09 1.43 1.63
C ASP A 130 -17.78 2.00 2.86
N ALA A 131 -17.20 1.74 4.02
CA ALA A 131 -17.60 2.29 5.32
C ALA A 131 -16.67 3.45 5.76
N GLY A 132 -16.15 4.22 4.79
CA GLY A 132 -15.23 5.34 5.02
C GLY A 132 -13.76 4.98 4.93
N TRP A 133 -13.42 3.70 4.78
CA TRP A 133 -12.02 3.27 4.68
C TRP A 133 -11.33 3.76 3.41
N TYR A 134 -12.07 4.03 2.32
CA TYR A 134 -11.49 4.62 1.11
C TYR A 134 -11.04 6.06 1.35
N ALA A 135 -11.88 6.87 2.01
CA ALA A 135 -11.54 8.24 2.36
C ALA A 135 -10.34 8.29 3.30
N GLU A 136 -10.28 7.37 4.27
CA GLU A 136 -9.16 7.25 5.19
C GLU A 136 -7.86 6.83 4.50
N MET A 137 -7.93 5.87 3.58
CA MET A 137 -6.79 5.44 2.77
C MET A 137 -6.17 6.63 2.02
N PHE A 138 -6.99 7.40 1.30
CA PHE A 138 -6.49 8.57 0.58
C PHE A 138 -6.02 9.68 1.51
N ARG A 139 -6.71 9.93 2.63
CA ARG A 139 -6.25 10.92 3.63
C ARG A 139 -4.83 10.62 4.10
N GLN A 140 -4.50 9.36 4.37
CA GLN A 140 -3.16 8.96 4.81
C GLN A 140 -2.13 9.03 3.68
N LEU A 141 -2.50 8.65 2.45
CA LEU A 141 -1.63 8.80 1.29
C LEU A 141 -1.32 10.28 1.01
N GLU A 142 -2.34 11.15 0.98
CA GLU A 142 -2.16 12.57 0.74
C GLU A 142 -1.35 13.24 1.87
N ALA A 143 -1.47 12.80 3.12
CA ALA A 143 -0.62 13.31 4.20
C ALA A 143 0.89 13.05 3.95
N ALA A 144 1.25 12.01 3.20
CA ALA A 144 2.63 11.68 2.86
C ALA A 144 3.11 12.25 1.51
N PHE A 145 2.19 12.44 0.56
CA PHE A 145 2.51 12.73 -0.84
C PHE A 145 1.98 14.04 -1.37
N ALA A 146 1.03 14.69 -0.69
CA ALA A 146 0.57 16.00 -1.11
C ALA A 146 1.78 16.94 -1.18
N SER A 147 2.01 17.48 -2.38
CA SER A 147 2.87 18.63 -2.56
C SER A 147 2.45 19.69 -1.55
N GLN A 148 3.39 20.34 -0.86
CA GLN A 148 3.10 21.65 -0.25
C GLN A 148 2.85 22.66 -1.38
N GLU A 149 1.73 22.53 -2.08
CA GLU A 149 1.15 23.60 -2.87
C GLU A 149 0.07 24.24 -2.02
N SER A 150 0.50 25.08 -1.07
CA SER A 150 -0.36 26.14 -0.54
C SER A 150 0.48 27.35 -0.12
N CYS A 151 0.34 28.41 -0.91
CA CYS A 151 0.60 29.83 -0.66
C CYS A 151 2.04 30.35 -0.71
N ALA A 152 2.40 30.79 -1.94
CA ALA A 152 2.86 32.15 -2.16
C ALA A 152 1.82 33.20 -1.72
#